data_AF-A0A4R5CRQ2-F1
#
_entry.id   AF-A0A4R5CRQ2-F1
#
_cell.length_a   1.000
_cell.length_b   1.000
_cell.length_c   1.000
_cell.angle_alpha   90.00
_cell.angle_beta   90.00
_cell.angle_gamma   90.00
#
_symmetry.space_group_name_H-M   'P 1'
#
loop_
_entity.id
_entity.type
_entity.pdbx_description
1 polymer ?
#
loop_
_entity_poly.entity_id
_entity_poly.type
_entity_poly.pdbx_seq_one_letter_code
_entity_poly.pdbx_strand_id
1 'polypeptide(L)'
;MSEVVLIIIYNHQYNKNIEILEQIYKDRFRNIYHLVPFYNGEKNNVIPVYECSYYFQGYVSQGFKSYFRDEYKHYFFIADDLILNPVINENNYSKYLKLNTSASFIPEIISLHKRKDFWPRIGDAFSWNINCPGVEAKNQLPDCDAALQLFAKFGLEIKPLNYLQIFNKPEFPELFKIKKVLCYFLWKRRQFKNKNREYHLSYPLVGAYSDIFVISAESIKQFSHYCGVFASTRLFVEVAVPTSMVLSASEIVTEKDLKLQGEALWTKEQHKILDKYDGKLNLLLNDFPENHLYLHPIKLSKWKTEL
;
A
#
# COMPACT_ATOMS: atom_id res chain seq x y z
N MET A 1 -7.83 4.75 27.56
CA MET A 1 -7.48 5.47 26.31
C MET A 1 -7.17 4.42 25.26
N SER A 2 -7.64 4.59 24.02
CA SER A 2 -7.31 3.63 22.95
C SER A 2 -6.00 4.05 22.32
N GLU A 3 -5.02 3.15 22.26
CA GLU A 3 -3.69 3.47 21.74
C GLU A 3 -3.65 3.55 20.21
N VAL A 4 -4.59 2.89 19.53
CA VAL A 4 -4.61 2.76 18.07
C VAL A 4 -6.04 2.67 17.55
N VAL A 5 -6.26 3.27 16.39
CA VAL A 5 -7.49 3.10 15.60
C VAL A 5 -7.20 2.19 14.41
N LEU A 6 -8.12 1.25 14.13
CA LEU A 6 -8.08 0.40 12.94
C LEU A 6 -8.90 1.05 11.83
N ILE A 7 -8.30 1.21 10.65
CA ILE A 7 -8.94 1.74 9.45
C ILE A 7 -8.87 0.68 8.36
N ILE A 8 -10.02 0.23 7.88
CA ILE A 8 -10.13 -0.79 6.84
C ILE A 8 -10.42 -0.12 5.51
N ILE A 9 -9.56 -0.34 4.52
CA ILE A 9 -9.63 0.26 3.18
C ILE A 9 -10.23 -0.73 2.19
N TYR A 10 -11.21 -0.28 1.42
CA TYR A 10 -11.89 -1.09 0.43
C TYR A 10 -11.54 -0.63 -0.99
N ASN A 11 -11.05 -1.55 -1.82
CA ASN A 11 -10.82 -1.24 -3.23
C ASN A 11 -12.13 -1.11 -4.03
N HIS A 12 -13.19 -1.80 -3.59
CA HIS A 12 -14.51 -1.82 -4.21
C HIS A 12 -15.63 -1.85 -3.16
N GLN A 13 -16.89 -1.74 -3.57
CA GLN A 13 -18.06 -1.82 -2.67
C GLN A 13 -18.34 -3.24 -2.16
N TYR A 14 -17.41 -3.80 -1.40
CA TYR A 14 -17.64 -5.05 -0.67
C TYR A 14 -18.34 -4.80 0.66
N ASN A 15 -19.49 -4.12 0.61
CA ASN A 15 -20.22 -3.69 1.82
C ASN A 15 -20.58 -4.87 2.74
N LYS A 16 -20.77 -6.07 2.17
CA LYS A 16 -21.01 -7.31 2.94
C LYS A 16 -19.83 -7.68 3.87
N ASN A 17 -18.60 -7.30 3.52
CA ASN A 17 -17.42 -7.56 4.34
C ASN A 17 -17.41 -6.69 5.61
N ILE A 18 -18.15 -5.57 5.66
CA ILE A 18 -18.14 -4.66 6.82
C ILE A 18 -18.52 -5.39 8.10
N GLU A 19 -19.67 -6.09 8.12
CA GLU A 19 -20.14 -6.80 9.31
C GLU A 19 -19.22 -7.96 9.71
N ILE A 20 -18.66 -8.66 8.72
CA ILE A 20 -17.73 -9.77 8.97
C ILE A 20 -16.45 -9.25 9.61
N LEU A 21 -15.86 -8.19 9.05
CA LEU A 21 -14.63 -7.59 9.59
C LEU A 21 -14.86 -6.95 10.96
N GLU A 22 -16.01 -6.32 11.20
CA GLU A 22 -16.41 -5.86 12.53
C GLU A 22 -16.43 -7.03 13.54
N GLN A 23 -17.00 -8.19 13.18
CA GLN A 23 -16.97 -9.37 14.05
C GLN A 23 -15.55 -9.90 14.31
N ILE A 24 -14.67 -9.89 13.31
CA ILE A 24 -13.27 -10.33 13.42
C ILE A 24 -12.43 -9.42 14.34
N TYR A 25 -12.74 -8.12 14.37
CA TYR A 25 -11.87 -7.10 15.00
C TYR A 25 -12.44 -6.43 16.24
N LYS A 26 -13.77 -6.46 16.50
CA LYS A 26 -14.42 -5.72 17.60
C LYS A 26 -13.85 -6.03 18.99
N ASP A 27 -13.40 -7.26 19.23
CA ASP A 27 -12.84 -7.69 20.52
C ASP A 27 -11.34 -7.41 20.64
N ARG A 28 -10.71 -6.96 19.54
CA ARG A 28 -9.27 -6.66 19.43
C ARG A 28 -8.97 -5.18 19.26
N PHE A 29 -9.90 -4.42 18.68
CA PHE A 29 -9.78 -2.99 18.42
C PHE A 29 -11.07 -2.28 18.80
N ARG A 30 -10.98 -1.36 19.75
CA ARG A 30 -12.14 -0.58 20.20
C ARG A 30 -12.69 0.37 19.13
N ASN A 31 -11.82 0.95 18.31
CA ASN A 31 -12.18 1.92 17.29
C ASN A 31 -11.85 1.35 15.91
N ILE A 32 -12.89 1.14 15.10
CA ILE A 32 -12.79 0.58 13.75
C ILE A 32 -13.54 1.51 12.80
N TYR A 33 -12.86 1.98 11.75
CA TYR A 33 -13.45 2.75 10.67
C TYR A 33 -13.27 2.04 9.33
N HIS A 34 -14.21 2.25 8.41
CA HIS A 34 -14.17 1.68 7.07
C HIS A 34 -14.13 2.80 6.04
N LEU A 35 -13.18 2.78 5.10
CA LEU A 35 -13.13 3.70 3.97
C LEU A 35 -13.67 2.97 2.74
N VAL A 36 -14.91 3.28 2.35
CA VAL A 36 -15.65 2.50 1.33
C VAL A 36 -16.03 3.38 0.14
N PRO A 37 -15.65 2.99 -1.10
CA PRO A 37 -15.87 3.82 -2.27
C PRO A 37 -17.36 3.94 -2.61
N PHE A 38 -17.85 5.17 -2.76
CA PHE A 38 -19.25 5.51 -3.06
C PHE A 38 -20.27 4.86 -2.12
N TYR A 39 -19.90 4.65 -0.84
CA TYR A 39 -20.83 4.15 0.17
C TYR A 39 -22.01 5.10 0.34
N ASN A 40 -23.22 4.54 0.43
CA ASN A 40 -24.48 5.28 0.52
C ASN A 40 -25.39 4.74 1.63
N GLY A 41 -24.83 3.97 2.58
CA GLY A 41 -25.56 3.48 3.75
C GLY A 41 -25.39 4.40 4.97
N GLU A 42 -25.94 3.96 6.09
CA GLU A 42 -26.13 4.80 7.29
C GLU A 42 -25.17 4.44 8.45
N LYS A 43 -24.22 3.51 8.26
CA LYS A 43 -23.30 3.13 9.35
C LYS A 43 -22.32 4.27 9.66
N ASN A 44 -22.37 4.79 10.89
CA ASN A 44 -21.57 5.95 11.33
C ASN A 44 -20.04 5.75 11.25
N ASN A 45 -19.57 4.51 11.36
CA ASN A 45 -18.15 4.15 11.26
C ASN A 45 -17.70 3.83 9.83
N VAL A 46 -18.59 3.97 8.84
CA VAL A 46 -18.29 3.77 7.42
C VAL A 46 -18.24 5.13 6.73
N ILE A 47 -17.05 5.48 6.24
CA ILE A 47 -16.76 6.78 5.63
C ILE A 47 -16.80 6.61 4.11
N PRO A 48 -17.72 7.29 3.40
CA PRO A 48 -17.76 7.27 1.96
C PRO A 48 -16.57 8.02 1.38
N VAL A 49 -15.93 7.42 0.36
CA VAL A 49 -14.82 8.00 -0.39
C VAL A 49 -15.10 7.92 -1.89
N TYR A 50 -14.52 8.80 -2.69
CA TYR A 50 -14.91 8.98 -4.11
C TYR A 50 -13.71 8.95 -5.07
N GLU A 51 -12.56 8.45 -4.62
CA GLU A 51 -11.35 8.33 -5.45
C GLU A 51 -11.29 7.01 -6.23
N CYS A 52 -10.38 6.91 -7.20
CA CYS A 52 -10.04 5.69 -7.90
C CYS A 52 -9.25 4.71 -7.01
N SER A 53 -9.52 3.41 -7.10
CA SER A 53 -8.79 2.37 -6.33
C SER A 53 -7.30 2.27 -6.66
N TYR A 54 -6.87 2.70 -7.85
CA TYR A 54 -5.44 2.81 -8.18
C TYR A 54 -4.72 3.90 -7.37
N TYR A 55 -5.49 4.81 -6.75
CA TYR A 55 -5.02 5.95 -5.97
C TYR A 55 -5.67 5.97 -4.57
N PHE A 56 -5.90 4.79 -3.96
CA PHE A 56 -6.64 4.67 -2.70
C PHE A 56 -6.00 5.43 -1.53
N GLN A 57 -4.75 5.88 -1.62
CA GLN A 57 -4.20 6.84 -0.66
C GLN A 57 -5.09 8.11 -0.55
N GLY A 58 -5.81 8.47 -1.62
CA GLY A 58 -6.81 9.53 -1.57
C GLY A 58 -7.94 9.25 -0.56
N TYR A 59 -8.27 7.98 -0.30
CA TYR A 59 -9.24 7.61 0.73
C TYR A 59 -8.75 8.00 2.12
N VAL A 60 -7.46 7.79 2.40
CA VAL A 60 -6.83 8.20 3.67
C VAL A 60 -7.05 9.69 3.88
N SER A 61 -6.78 10.51 2.86
CA SER A 61 -6.95 11.96 2.91
C SER A 61 -8.42 12.38 3.03
N GLN A 62 -9.33 11.75 2.28
CA GLN A 62 -10.75 12.08 2.31
C GLN A 62 -11.39 11.72 3.66
N GLY A 63 -11.04 10.55 4.21
CA GLY A 63 -11.57 10.07 5.48
C GLY A 63 -10.93 10.68 6.72
N PHE A 64 -9.79 11.39 6.57
CA PHE A 64 -8.97 11.86 7.68
C PHE A 64 -9.76 12.55 8.79
N LYS A 65 -10.60 13.54 8.43
CA LYS A 65 -11.37 14.30 9.43
C LYS A 65 -12.39 13.46 10.21
N SER A 66 -12.80 12.30 9.67
CA SER A 66 -13.82 11.45 10.27
C SER A 66 -13.24 10.48 11.30
N TYR A 67 -12.07 9.89 11.02
CA TYR A 67 -11.41 8.94 11.93
C TYR A 67 -10.35 9.59 12.83
N PHE A 68 -9.90 10.82 12.53
CA PHE A 68 -8.84 11.49 13.29
C PHE A 68 -9.29 11.88 14.70
N ARG A 69 -8.43 11.56 15.68
CA ARG A 69 -8.53 12.02 17.08
C ARG A 69 -7.13 12.24 17.63
N ASP A 70 -6.91 13.36 18.33
CA ASP A 70 -5.58 13.69 18.89
C ASP A 70 -5.14 12.69 19.99
N GLU A 71 -6.06 11.91 20.59
CA GLU A 71 -5.72 10.92 21.61
C GLU A 71 -5.10 9.61 21.07
N TYR A 72 -5.22 9.32 19.77
CA TYR A 72 -4.65 8.09 19.21
C TYR A 72 -3.14 8.20 19.08
N LYS A 73 -2.40 7.15 19.45
CA LYS A 73 -0.93 7.09 19.26
C LYS A 73 -0.57 6.62 17.86
N HIS A 74 -1.40 5.75 17.27
CA HIS A 74 -1.19 5.19 15.95
C HIS A 74 -2.50 5.05 15.16
N TYR A 75 -2.35 5.01 13.84
CA TYR A 75 -3.40 4.79 12.87
C TYR A 75 -3.03 3.56 12.04
N PHE A 76 -3.75 2.46 12.23
CA PHE A 76 -3.45 1.16 11.62
C PHE A 76 -4.37 0.93 10.43
N PHE A 77 -3.80 0.94 9.23
CA PHE A 77 -4.53 0.72 7.99
C PHE A 77 -4.34 -0.71 7.48
N ILE A 78 -5.44 -1.35 7.07
CA ILE A 78 -5.45 -2.66 6.40
C ILE A 78 -6.43 -2.67 5.22
N ALA A 79 -6.19 -3.48 4.20
CA ALA A 79 -7.16 -3.77 3.15
C ALA A 79 -8.30 -4.69 3.65
N ASP A 80 -9.46 -4.62 3.01
CA ASP A 80 -10.65 -5.39 3.40
C ASP A 80 -10.53 -6.91 3.21
N ASP A 81 -9.59 -7.35 2.38
CA ASP A 81 -9.23 -8.75 2.17
C ASP A 81 -7.89 -9.13 2.83
N LEU A 82 -7.38 -8.33 3.77
CA LEU A 82 -6.23 -8.68 4.60
C LEU A 82 -6.69 -9.13 6.01
N ILE A 83 -6.26 -10.32 6.42
CA ILE A 83 -6.51 -10.82 7.78
C ILE A 83 -5.24 -10.71 8.61
N LEU A 84 -5.29 -9.82 9.60
CA LEU A 84 -4.24 -9.64 10.59
C LEU A 84 -4.23 -10.83 11.56
N ASN A 85 -3.03 -11.27 11.95
CA ASN A 85 -2.86 -12.34 12.92
C ASN A 85 -3.73 -12.09 14.18
N PRO A 86 -4.61 -13.04 14.57
CA PRO A 86 -5.51 -12.96 15.73
C PRO A 86 -4.85 -12.55 17.04
N VAL A 87 -3.55 -12.84 17.23
CA VAL A 87 -2.82 -12.45 18.45
C VAL A 87 -2.63 -10.93 18.57
N ILE A 88 -2.77 -10.18 17.47
CA ILE A 88 -2.53 -8.74 17.42
C ILE A 88 -3.81 -7.98 17.75
N ASN A 89 -3.71 -7.07 18.72
CA ASN A 89 -4.78 -6.22 19.20
C ASN A 89 -4.25 -4.84 19.62
N GLU A 90 -5.16 -3.96 20.05
CA GLU A 90 -4.86 -2.57 20.40
C GLU A 90 -3.85 -2.40 21.55
N ASN A 91 -3.62 -3.43 22.36
CA ASN A 91 -2.70 -3.38 23.51
C ASN A 91 -1.31 -3.96 23.23
N ASN A 92 -1.10 -4.65 22.10
CA ASN A 92 0.16 -5.34 21.82
C ASN A 92 0.73 -5.13 20.40
N TYR A 93 -0.01 -4.49 19.48
CA TYR A 93 0.45 -4.24 18.11
C TYR A 93 1.84 -3.57 18.07
N SER A 94 2.06 -2.57 18.94
CA SER A 94 3.32 -1.82 19.02
C SER A 94 4.51 -2.72 19.38
N LYS A 95 4.30 -3.75 20.21
CA LYS A 95 5.32 -4.74 20.54
C LYS A 95 5.65 -5.65 19.35
N TYR A 96 4.64 -6.11 18.62
CA TYR A 96 4.84 -6.98 17.45
C TYR A 96 5.49 -6.23 16.28
N LEU A 97 5.11 -4.97 16.08
CA LEU A 97 5.61 -4.09 15.03
C LEU A 97 6.82 -3.24 15.44
N LYS A 98 7.34 -3.40 16.66
CA LYS A 98 8.44 -2.61 17.24
C LYS A 98 8.24 -1.08 17.13
N LEU A 99 7.01 -0.62 17.34
CA LEU A 99 6.65 0.80 17.21
C LEU A 99 6.76 1.53 18.56
N ASN A 100 7.50 2.64 18.57
CA ASN A 100 7.36 3.71 19.56
C ASN A 100 6.32 4.73 19.07
N THR A 101 6.05 5.80 19.83
CA THR A 101 5.02 6.80 19.50
C THR A 101 5.28 7.62 18.23
N SER A 102 6.50 7.64 17.72
CA SER A 102 6.91 8.41 16.54
C SER A 102 7.14 7.53 15.32
N ALA A 103 7.29 6.22 15.52
CA ALA A 103 7.55 5.25 14.46
C ALA A 103 6.30 4.89 13.66
N SER A 104 6.47 4.79 12.34
CA SER A 104 5.48 4.27 11.41
C SER A 104 5.93 2.90 10.89
N PHE A 105 5.02 2.09 10.37
CA PHE A 105 5.29 0.78 9.79
C PHE A 105 4.79 0.68 8.36
N ILE A 106 5.61 0.07 7.49
CA ILE A 106 5.20 -0.41 6.17
C ILE A 106 5.99 -1.70 5.86
N PRO A 107 5.41 -2.71 5.19
CA PRO A 107 6.04 -4.01 4.98
C PRO A 107 7.47 -3.93 4.46
N GLU A 108 7.69 -3.12 3.43
CA GLU A 108 9.01 -2.89 2.85
C GLU A 108 9.07 -1.52 2.18
N ILE A 109 10.30 -1.03 1.96
CA ILE A 109 10.55 0.12 1.08
C ILE A 109 11.50 -0.32 -0.03
N ILE A 110 11.07 -0.11 -1.26
CA ILE A 110 11.79 -0.49 -2.48
C ILE A 110 12.28 0.78 -3.17
N SER A 111 13.60 0.91 -3.31
CA SER A 111 14.17 1.87 -4.24
C SER A 111 13.93 1.39 -5.69
N LEU A 112 13.17 2.16 -6.47
CA LEU A 112 12.72 1.75 -7.81
C LEU A 112 13.88 1.32 -8.74
N HIS A 113 15.02 2.02 -8.66
CA HIS A 113 16.22 1.73 -9.44
C HIS A 113 16.92 0.42 -9.07
N LYS A 114 16.73 -0.12 -7.85
CA LYS A 114 17.35 -1.39 -7.42
C LYS A 114 16.59 -2.62 -7.91
N ARG A 115 15.33 -2.45 -8.33
CA ARG A 115 14.49 -3.57 -8.78
C ARG A 115 14.98 -4.09 -10.14
N LYS A 116 15.31 -5.38 -10.22
CA LYS A 116 15.79 -6.01 -11.45
C LYS A 116 14.64 -6.50 -12.34
N ASP A 117 13.54 -6.90 -11.71
CA ASP A 117 12.37 -7.43 -12.39
C ASP A 117 11.51 -6.30 -12.93
N PHE A 118 10.87 -6.54 -14.08
CA PHE A 118 9.92 -5.58 -14.64
C PHE A 118 8.69 -5.47 -13.74
N TRP A 119 8.39 -4.26 -13.30
CA TRP A 119 7.17 -3.93 -12.58
C TRP A 119 6.52 -2.75 -13.29
N PRO A 120 5.30 -2.91 -13.84
CA PRO A 120 4.65 -1.86 -14.64
C PRO A 120 4.60 -0.48 -13.96
N ARG A 121 4.56 -0.46 -12.61
CA ARG A 121 4.44 0.75 -11.82
C ARG A 121 5.70 1.61 -11.80
N ILE A 122 6.84 1.06 -12.20
CA ILE A 122 8.05 1.87 -12.46
C ILE A 122 7.81 2.79 -13.66
N GLY A 123 7.14 2.28 -14.70
CA GLY A 123 6.75 3.08 -15.87
C GLY A 123 5.76 4.19 -15.49
N ASP A 124 4.79 3.88 -14.63
CA ASP A 124 3.84 4.86 -14.09
C ASP A 124 4.57 5.95 -13.28
N ALA A 125 5.46 5.56 -12.36
CA ALA A 125 6.27 6.49 -11.56
C ALA A 125 7.20 7.36 -12.40
N PHE A 126 7.81 6.80 -13.44
CA PHE A 126 8.65 7.57 -14.37
C PHE A 126 7.84 8.58 -15.20
N SER A 127 6.62 8.21 -15.58
CA SER A 127 5.74 9.06 -16.40
C SER A 127 4.97 10.08 -15.55
N TRP A 128 4.94 9.89 -14.23
CA TRP A 128 4.25 10.79 -13.31
C TRP A 128 4.89 12.17 -13.28
N ASN A 129 4.03 13.19 -13.14
CA ASN A 129 4.45 14.58 -13.03
C ASN A 129 3.55 15.30 -12.03
N ILE A 130 4.18 16.02 -11.11
CA ILE A 130 3.49 16.86 -10.12
C ILE A 130 2.67 17.99 -10.75
N ASN A 131 3.06 18.45 -11.94
CA ASN A 131 2.35 19.49 -12.68
C ASN A 131 1.19 18.85 -13.45
N CYS A 132 0.06 18.67 -12.76
CA CYS A 132 -1.18 18.19 -13.35
C CYS A 132 -2.13 19.38 -13.60
N PRO A 133 -2.63 19.59 -14.83
CA PRO A 133 -3.59 20.67 -15.11
C PRO A 133 -4.81 20.59 -14.18
N GLY A 134 -5.14 21.72 -13.54
CA GLY A 134 -6.26 21.82 -12.60
C GLY A 134 -5.94 21.37 -11.17
N VAL A 135 -4.68 21.04 -10.85
CA VAL A 135 -4.25 20.60 -9.52
C VAL A 135 -3.08 21.45 -9.01
N GLU A 136 -3.23 22.06 -7.84
CA GLU A 136 -2.21 22.90 -7.20
C GLU A 136 -1.25 22.10 -6.32
N ALA A 137 -0.67 21.02 -6.85
CA ALA A 137 0.15 20.07 -6.07
C ALA A 137 1.57 20.55 -5.79
N LYS A 138 2.16 21.37 -6.68
CA LYS A 138 3.60 21.65 -6.70
C LYS A 138 4.15 22.21 -5.38
N ASN A 139 3.39 23.11 -4.75
CA ASN A 139 3.81 23.80 -3.53
C ASN A 139 3.33 23.10 -2.24
N GLN A 140 2.68 21.94 -2.37
CA GLN A 140 2.14 21.16 -1.26
C GLN A 140 3.09 20.03 -0.83
N LEU A 141 4.10 19.72 -1.66
CA LEU A 141 5.16 18.77 -1.35
C LEU A 141 6.46 19.53 -1.06
N PRO A 142 7.39 18.94 -0.28
CA PRO A 142 8.75 19.44 -0.20
C PRO A 142 9.36 19.54 -1.60
N ASP A 143 10.24 20.52 -1.81
CA ASP A 143 11.02 20.54 -3.04
C ASP A 143 11.92 19.29 -3.16
N CYS A 144 12.49 19.06 -4.35
CA CYS A 144 13.27 17.86 -4.61
C CYS A 144 14.48 17.72 -3.68
N ASP A 145 15.14 18.82 -3.30
CA ASP A 145 16.36 18.77 -2.48
C ASP A 145 16.01 18.44 -1.03
N ALA A 146 14.96 19.07 -0.47
CA ALA A 146 14.42 18.73 0.83
C ALA A 146 13.90 17.29 0.88
N ALA A 147 13.22 16.83 -0.16
CA ALA A 147 12.78 15.44 -0.28
C ALA A 147 13.96 14.46 -0.29
N LEU A 148 15.02 14.75 -1.05
CA LEU A 148 16.23 13.90 -1.07
C LEU A 148 16.90 13.82 0.32
N GLN A 149 16.89 14.91 1.09
CA GLN A 149 17.40 14.88 2.48
C GLN A 149 16.55 13.98 3.39
N LEU A 150 15.22 14.03 3.26
CA LEU A 150 14.31 13.14 3.99
C LEU A 150 14.54 11.67 3.60
N PHE A 151 14.76 11.38 2.32
CA PHE A 151 15.08 10.03 1.87
C PHE A 151 16.43 9.56 2.42
N ALA A 152 17.43 10.43 2.44
CA ALA A 152 18.76 10.13 2.97
C ALA A 152 18.73 9.78 4.47
N LYS A 153 17.82 10.38 5.26
CA LYS A 153 17.59 10.03 6.67
C LYS A 153 17.31 8.54 6.87
N PHE A 154 16.63 7.90 5.91
CA PHE A 154 16.29 6.49 5.93
C PHE A 154 17.27 5.61 5.14
N GLY A 155 18.42 6.15 4.74
CA GLY A 155 19.39 5.43 3.89
C GLY A 155 18.86 5.13 2.48
N LEU A 156 17.86 5.87 2.02
CA LEU A 156 17.27 5.71 0.70
C LEU A 156 17.99 6.62 -0.30
N GLU A 157 18.53 6.01 -1.35
CA GLU A 157 19.17 6.72 -2.44
C GLU A 157 18.24 6.69 -3.68
N ILE A 158 18.21 7.77 -4.45
CA ILE A 158 17.48 7.84 -5.72
C ILE A 158 18.48 7.91 -6.86
N LYS A 159 18.49 6.88 -7.70
CA LYS A 159 19.32 6.80 -8.91
C LYS A 159 18.46 6.75 -10.17
N PRO A 160 19.06 7.04 -11.34
CA PRO A 160 18.37 6.85 -12.61
C PRO A 160 17.92 5.41 -12.81
N LEU A 161 16.82 5.27 -13.52
CA LEU A 161 16.29 3.99 -14.00
C LEU A 161 16.96 3.62 -15.32
N ASN A 162 16.93 2.32 -15.62
CA ASN A 162 17.37 1.75 -16.87
C ASN A 162 16.17 1.48 -17.80
N TYR A 163 16.41 1.44 -19.11
CA TYR A 163 15.37 1.24 -20.13
C TYR A 163 14.44 0.05 -19.84
N LEU A 164 14.99 -1.10 -19.41
CA LEU A 164 14.20 -2.31 -19.16
C LEU A 164 13.33 -2.26 -17.90
N GLN A 165 13.63 -1.34 -16.97
CA GLN A 165 12.80 -1.14 -15.78
C GLN A 165 11.52 -0.37 -16.13
N ILE A 166 11.59 0.50 -17.14
CA ILE A 166 10.47 1.34 -17.59
C ILE A 166 9.68 0.67 -18.72
N PHE A 167 10.38 0.10 -19.70
CA PHE A 167 9.78 -0.40 -20.94
C PHE A 167 9.90 -1.93 -21.00
N ASN A 168 8.76 -2.61 -20.82
CA ASN A 168 8.70 -4.07 -20.91
C ASN A 168 9.13 -4.57 -22.30
N LYS A 169 9.56 -5.82 -22.35
CA LYS A 169 9.57 -6.57 -23.60
C LYS A 169 8.13 -6.73 -24.08
N PRO A 170 7.78 -6.34 -25.31
CA PRO A 170 6.45 -6.56 -25.84
C PRO A 170 6.11 -8.05 -25.81
N GLU A 171 4.99 -8.38 -25.18
CA GLU A 171 4.34 -9.67 -25.35
C GLU A 171 3.66 -9.67 -26.72
N PHE A 172 3.92 -10.73 -27.48
CA PHE A 172 3.35 -10.87 -28.82
C PHE A 172 2.24 -11.91 -28.75
N PRO A 173 0.95 -11.49 -28.64
CA PRO A 173 -0.17 -12.40 -28.88
C PRO A 173 -0.05 -13.02 -30.28
N GLU A 174 -0.81 -14.07 -30.59
CA GLU A 174 -0.75 -14.83 -31.86
C GLU A 174 -1.03 -13.97 -33.11
N LEU A 175 -0.09 -13.10 -33.46
CA LEU A 175 -0.06 -12.27 -34.65
C LEU A 175 0.88 -12.91 -35.68
N PHE A 176 0.59 -12.68 -36.96
CA PHE A 176 1.41 -13.13 -38.11
C PHE A 176 2.92 -13.02 -37.84
N LYS A 177 3.65 -14.12 -38.06
CA LYS A 177 5.08 -14.31 -37.72
C LYS A 177 5.99 -13.13 -38.10
N ILE A 178 5.73 -12.47 -39.24
CA ILE A 178 6.56 -11.36 -39.75
C ILE A 178 6.43 -10.09 -38.90
N LYS A 179 5.22 -9.69 -38.49
CA LYS A 179 5.00 -8.51 -37.63
C LYS A 179 5.67 -8.70 -36.27
N LYS A 180 5.63 -9.92 -35.73
CA LYS A 180 6.31 -10.29 -34.47
C LYS A 180 7.82 -10.10 -34.55
N VAL A 181 8.46 -10.57 -35.62
CA VAL A 181 9.91 -10.40 -35.84
C VAL A 181 10.27 -8.92 -35.97
N LEU A 182 9.51 -8.16 -36.76
CA LEU A 182 9.77 -6.72 -36.95
C LEU A 182 9.64 -5.95 -35.62
N CYS A 183 8.54 -6.13 -34.88
CA CYS A 183 8.34 -5.45 -33.60
C CYS A 183 9.41 -5.83 -32.57
N TYR A 184 9.80 -7.11 -32.51
CA TYR A 184 10.89 -7.56 -31.64
C TYR A 184 12.22 -6.92 -32.04
N PHE A 185 12.54 -6.86 -33.33
CA PHE A 185 13.76 -6.23 -33.83
C PHE A 185 13.78 -4.72 -33.51
N LEU A 186 12.67 -4.02 -33.72
CA LEU A 186 12.53 -2.60 -33.39
C LEU A 186 12.70 -2.37 -31.88
N TRP A 187 12.11 -3.22 -31.04
CA TRP A 187 12.29 -3.15 -29.59
C TRP A 187 13.75 -3.42 -29.18
N LYS A 188 14.39 -4.45 -29.74
CA LYS A 188 15.81 -4.74 -29.48
C LYS A 188 16.73 -3.61 -29.91
N ARG A 189 16.45 -2.99 -31.06
CA ARG A 189 17.18 -1.81 -31.54
C ARG A 189 17.01 -0.63 -30.58
N ARG A 190 15.79 -0.39 -30.07
CA ARG A 190 15.52 0.66 -29.06
C ARG A 190 16.23 0.35 -27.75
N GLN A 191 16.17 -0.89 -27.27
CA GLN A 191 16.88 -1.33 -26.07
C GLN A 191 18.38 -1.08 -26.22
N PHE A 192 18.99 -1.51 -27.33
CA PHE A 192 20.42 -1.34 -27.57
C PHE A 192 20.81 0.14 -27.68
N LYS A 193 20.01 0.95 -28.39
CA LYS A 193 20.24 2.41 -28.51
C LYS A 193 20.20 3.12 -27.16
N ASN A 194 19.37 2.66 -26.23
CA ASN A 194 19.16 3.29 -24.93
C ASN A 194 19.83 2.56 -23.76
N LYS A 195 20.73 1.59 -24.01
CA LYS A 195 21.33 0.76 -22.95
C LYS A 195 22.11 1.54 -21.90
N ASN A 196 22.72 2.66 -22.30
CA ASN A 196 23.52 3.53 -21.44
C ASN A 196 22.78 4.84 -21.11
N ARG A 197 21.49 4.94 -21.45
CA ARG A 197 20.72 6.14 -21.18
C ARG A 197 20.17 6.07 -19.76
N GLU A 198 20.39 7.13 -19.00
CA GLU A 198 19.85 7.33 -17.67
C GLU A 198 18.45 7.95 -17.76
N TYR A 199 17.51 7.40 -17.00
CA TYR A 199 16.13 7.86 -16.94
C TYR A 199 15.80 8.34 -15.53
N HIS A 200 15.82 9.64 -15.31
CA HIS A 200 15.56 10.24 -14.02
C HIS A 200 14.06 10.36 -13.75
N LEU A 201 13.65 10.09 -12.52
CA LEU A 201 12.31 10.39 -12.04
C LEU A 201 12.12 11.91 -11.95
N SER A 202 10.89 12.38 -12.11
CA SER A 202 10.52 13.79 -11.96
C SER A 202 10.59 14.28 -10.51
N TYR A 203 10.58 13.36 -9.54
CA TYR A 203 10.64 13.59 -8.10
C TYR A 203 11.22 12.35 -7.38
N PRO A 204 11.77 12.48 -6.16
CA PRO A 204 12.16 11.33 -5.33
C PRO A 204 10.96 10.43 -5.01
N LEU A 205 10.94 9.19 -5.52
CA LEU A 205 9.85 8.23 -5.30
C LEU A 205 10.40 6.86 -4.88
N VAL A 206 9.65 6.18 -4.02
CA VAL A 206 9.88 4.79 -3.60
C VAL A 206 8.61 3.96 -3.76
N GLY A 207 8.77 2.64 -3.86
CA GLY A 207 7.67 1.69 -3.92
C GLY A 207 7.54 0.85 -2.66
N ALA A 208 6.35 0.29 -2.41
CA ALA A 208 6.07 -0.62 -1.31
C ALA A 208 4.72 -1.30 -1.49
N TYR A 209 4.62 -2.50 -0.95
CA TYR A 209 3.32 -3.12 -0.69
C TYR A 209 2.51 -2.28 0.30
N SER A 210 1.26 -1.96 -0.03
CA SER A 210 0.48 -0.90 0.64
C SER A 210 -0.88 -1.34 1.21
N ASP A 211 -1.18 -2.65 1.22
CA ASP A 211 -2.43 -3.18 1.80
C ASP A 211 -2.40 -3.22 3.34
N ILE A 212 -1.25 -2.92 3.96
CA ILE A 212 -1.10 -2.77 5.40
C ILE A 212 -0.03 -1.71 5.71
N PHE A 213 -0.32 -0.81 6.64
CA PHE A 213 0.65 0.16 7.16
C PHE A 213 0.16 0.78 8.47
N VAL A 214 1.08 1.31 9.28
CA VAL A 214 0.77 2.04 10.52
C VAL A 214 1.41 3.40 10.48
N ILE A 215 0.68 4.45 10.83
CA ILE A 215 1.18 5.82 10.87
C ILE A 215 1.16 6.34 12.31
N SER A 216 2.26 6.94 12.74
CA SER A 216 2.33 7.59 14.05
C SER A 216 1.45 8.84 14.14
N ALA A 217 0.97 9.15 15.34
CA ALA A 217 0.19 10.36 15.60
C ALA A 217 0.92 11.65 15.21
N GLU A 218 2.25 11.66 15.33
CA GLU A 218 3.11 12.76 14.91
C GLU A 218 3.03 13.01 13.40
N SER A 219 2.96 11.93 12.60
CA SER A 219 3.10 12.00 11.15
C SER A 219 1.75 12.06 10.42
N ILE A 220 0.66 11.59 11.05
CA ILE A 220 -0.62 11.33 10.36
C ILE A 220 -1.18 12.54 9.61
N LYS A 221 -1.05 13.76 10.17
CA LYS A 221 -1.57 14.99 9.53
C LYS A 221 -0.85 15.25 8.21
N GLN A 222 0.48 15.21 8.23
CA GLN A 222 1.31 15.46 7.06
C GLN A 222 1.24 14.30 6.05
N PHE A 223 1.24 13.06 6.55
CA PHE A 223 1.04 11.86 5.74
C PHE A 223 -0.28 11.93 4.96
N SER A 224 -1.39 12.23 5.65
CA SER A 224 -2.72 12.31 5.04
C SER A 224 -2.79 13.41 3.99
N HIS A 225 -2.14 14.54 4.25
CA HIS A 225 -2.02 15.62 3.26
C HIS A 225 -1.27 15.16 2.01
N TYR A 226 -0.10 14.54 2.15
CA TYR A 226 0.68 14.04 1.01
C TYR A 226 -0.05 12.95 0.24
N CYS A 227 -0.76 12.05 0.93
CA CYS A 227 -1.66 11.09 0.30
C CYS A 227 -2.69 11.77 -0.62
N GLY A 228 -3.31 12.87 -0.17
CA GLY A 228 -4.24 13.66 -0.96
C GLY A 228 -3.59 14.30 -2.19
N VAL A 229 -2.40 14.89 -2.02
CA VAL A 229 -1.65 15.51 -3.12
C VAL A 229 -1.28 14.47 -4.19
N PHE A 230 -0.74 13.32 -3.79
CA PHE A 230 -0.37 12.26 -4.73
C PHE A 230 -1.58 11.61 -5.41
N ALA A 231 -2.72 11.47 -4.71
CA ALA A 231 -3.95 11.01 -5.33
C ALA A 231 -4.46 11.98 -6.40
N SER A 232 -4.49 13.28 -6.09
CA SER A 232 -4.93 14.32 -7.04
C SER A 232 -4.07 14.38 -8.32
N THR A 233 -2.80 13.99 -8.22
CA THR A 233 -1.87 13.89 -9.36
C THR A 233 -1.74 12.48 -9.94
N ARG A 234 -2.60 11.55 -9.53
CA ARG A 234 -2.71 10.19 -10.08
C ARG A 234 -1.43 9.35 -9.95
N LEU A 235 -0.68 9.53 -8.86
CA LEU A 235 0.43 8.62 -8.54
C LEU A 235 -0.11 7.30 -7.99
N PHE A 236 0.32 6.19 -8.57
CA PHE A 236 -0.13 4.86 -8.15
C PHE A 236 0.15 4.59 -6.67
N VAL A 237 -0.79 3.93 -5.99
CA VAL A 237 -0.80 3.80 -4.54
C VAL A 237 0.43 3.13 -3.93
N GLU A 238 0.94 2.07 -4.57
CA GLU A 238 2.16 1.38 -4.12
C GLU A 238 3.44 2.22 -4.32
N VAL A 239 3.32 3.44 -4.83
CA VAL A 239 4.39 4.46 -4.88
C VAL A 239 4.03 5.66 -4.00
N ALA A 240 2.76 6.06 -3.99
CA ALA A 240 2.28 7.22 -3.26
C ALA A 240 2.29 7.03 -1.72
N VAL A 241 1.79 5.89 -1.21
CA VAL A 241 1.78 5.59 0.24
C VAL A 241 3.20 5.56 0.83
N PRO A 242 4.15 4.76 0.31
CA PRO A 242 5.51 4.74 0.85
C PRO A 242 6.21 6.09 0.71
N THR A 243 6.04 6.78 -0.41
CA THR A 243 6.62 8.12 -0.59
C THR A 243 6.05 9.11 0.43
N SER A 244 4.73 9.11 0.65
CA SER A 244 4.09 9.94 1.68
C SER A 244 4.64 9.64 3.08
N MET A 245 4.87 8.37 3.38
CA MET A 245 5.47 7.95 4.66
C MET A 245 6.90 8.45 4.80
N VAL A 246 7.75 8.25 3.79
CA VAL A 246 9.15 8.73 3.83
C VAL A 246 9.23 10.26 4.00
N LEU A 247 8.31 11.01 3.39
CA LEU A 247 8.30 12.47 3.49
C LEU A 247 7.77 12.99 4.83
N SER A 248 7.00 12.21 5.58
CA SER A 248 6.30 12.67 6.79
C SER A 248 6.77 12.02 8.08
N ALA A 249 7.32 10.80 8.02
CA ALA A 249 7.64 10.02 9.20
C ALA A 249 8.94 10.47 9.87
N SER A 250 8.94 10.38 11.20
CA SER A 250 10.16 10.54 11.98
C SER A 250 10.99 9.26 11.98
N GLU A 251 10.35 8.10 12.13
CA GLU A 251 10.99 6.78 12.09
C GLU A 251 10.12 5.81 11.29
N ILE A 252 10.74 4.85 10.59
CA ILE A 252 10.04 3.83 9.81
C ILE A 252 10.60 2.46 10.19
N VAL A 253 9.70 1.56 10.57
CA VAL A 253 9.96 0.14 10.79
C VAL A 253 9.45 -0.66 9.59
N THR A 254 10.20 -1.68 9.17
CA THR A 254 9.81 -2.58 8.09
C THR A 254 9.74 -4.02 8.57
N GLU A 255 9.18 -4.93 7.78
CA GLU A 255 9.12 -6.36 8.16
C GLU A 255 10.50 -6.98 8.39
N LYS A 256 11.56 -6.45 7.75
CA LYS A 256 12.93 -6.90 7.99
C LYS A 256 13.36 -6.77 9.45
N ASP A 257 12.72 -5.88 10.19
CA ASP A 257 12.97 -5.64 11.61
C ASP A 257 12.10 -6.53 12.51
N LEU A 258 11.10 -7.23 11.96
CA LEU A 258 10.08 -7.94 12.72
C LEU A 258 10.34 -9.45 12.81
N LYS A 259 9.71 -10.09 13.81
CA LYS A 259 9.70 -11.56 13.91
C LYS A 259 8.64 -12.18 13.01
N LEU A 260 7.47 -11.54 12.93
CA LEU A 260 6.37 -11.96 12.07
C LEU A 260 6.53 -11.28 10.70
N GLN A 261 6.24 -12.01 9.62
CA GLN A 261 6.32 -11.52 8.24
C GLN A 261 4.95 -11.60 7.57
N GLY A 262 4.66 -10.72 6.62
CA GLY A 262 3.46 -10.79 5.81
C GLY A 262 3.51 -11.97 4.82
N GLU A 263 2.37 -12.57 4.51
CA GLU A 263 2.25 -13.51 3.38
C GLU A 263 1.29 -12.97 2.33
N ALA A 264 1.84 -12.70 1.16
CA ALA A 264 1.07 -12.34 -0.02
C ALA A 264 0.79 -13.58 -0.88
N LEU A 265 -0.43 -14.09 -0.81
CA LEU A 265 -0.96 -15.27 -1.49
C LEU A 265 -1.29 -14.95 -2.97
N TRP A 266 -0.28 -14.74 -3.81
CA TRP A 266 -0.50 -14.42 -5.24
C TRP A 266 -0.62 -15.65 -6.13
N THR A 267 -0.04 -16.77 -5.70
CA THR A 267 0.02 -18.01 -6.49
C THR A 267 -0.90 -19.09 -5.92
N LYS A 268 -1.27 -20.07 -6.75
CA LYS A 268 -2.03 -21.24 -6.29
C LYS A 268 -1.29 -22.02 -5.20
N GLU A 269 0.03 -22.10 -5.29
CA GLU A 269 0.87 -22.80 -4.31
C GLU A 269 0.80 -22.10 -2.95
N GLN A 270 0.90 -20.78 -2.90
CA GLN A 270 0.78 -20.03 -1.65
C GLN A 270 -0.61 -20.20 -1.02
N HIS A 271 -1.68 -20.20 -1.83
CA HIS A 271 -3.03 -20.41 -1.33
C HIS A 271 -3.26 -21.78 -0.65
N LYS A 272 -2.40 -22.79 -0.88
CA LYS A 272 -2.54 -24.10 -0.25
C LYS A 272 -2.46 -24.05 1.28
N ILE A 273 -1.84 -23.02 1.86
CA ILE A 273 -1.85 -22.80 3.31
C ILE A 273 -3.28 -22.71 3.88
N LEU A 274 -4.25 -22.33 3.06
CA LEU A 274 -5.65 -22.16 3.44
C LEU A 274 -6.47 -23.45 3.32
N ASP A 275 -6.00 -24.45 2.59
CA ASP A 275 -6.78 -25.66 2.27
C ASP A 275 -7.19 -26.43 3.54
N LYS A 276 -6.36 -26.40 4.59
CA LYS A 276 -6.63 -27.09 5.87
C LYS A 276 -7.83 -26.53 6.63
N TYR A 277 -8.31 -25.33 6.30
CA TYR A 277 -9.44 -24.71 6.98
C TYR A 277 -10.80 -25.00 6.33
N ASP A 278 -10.85 -25.72 5.20
CA ASP A 278 -12.10 -26.11 4.52
C ASP A 278 -13.04 -24.92 4.25
N GLY A 279 -12.45 -23.74 3.96
CA GLY A 279 -13.18 -22.49 3.75
C GLY A 279 -13.95 -21.99 4.98
N LYS A 280 -13.64 -22.44 6.20
CA LYS A 280 -14.29 -21.98 7.45
C LYS A 280 -13.44 -20.92 8.14
N LEU A 281 -13.98 -19.72 8.28
CA LEU A 281 -13.21 -18.57 8.76
C LEU A 281 -12.82 -18.72 10.24
N ASN A 282 -13.70 -19.27 11.06
CA ASN A 282 -13.41 -19.54 12.47
C ASN A 282 -12.20 -20.47 12.66
N LEU A 283 -12.01 -21.47 11.79
CA LEU A 283 -10.84 -22.35 11.82
C LEU A 283 -9.55 -21.59 11.48
N LEU A 284 -9.59 -20.70 10.48
CA LEU A 284 -8.44 -19.84 10.14
C LEU A 284 -8.07 -18.93 11.32
N LEU A 285 -9.05 -18.34 11.99
CA LEU A 285 -8.79 -17.43 13.11
C LEU A 285 -8.33 -18.18 14.38
N ASN A 286 -8.77 -19.41 14.59
CA ASN A 286 -8.36 -20.21 15.76
C ASN A 286 -7.00 -20.89 15.59
N ASP A 287 -6.61 -21.22 14.36
CA ASP A 287 -5.34 -21.90 14.02
C ASP A 287 -4.55 -21.09 12.98
N PHE A 288 -4.39 -19.78 13.25
CA PHE A 288 -3.68 -18.87 12.34
C PHE A 288 -2.17 -19.21 12.28
N PRO A 289 -1.53 -19.17 11.11
CA PRO A 289 -0.11 -19.51 10.99
C PRO A 289 0.80 -18.66 11.89
N GLU A 290 1.55 -19.31 12.80
CA GLU A 290 2.23 -18.64 13.91
C GLU A 290 3.29 -17.61 13.49
N ASN A 291 3.95 -17.81 12.34
CA ASN A 291 5.05 -16.96 11.87
C ASN A 291 4.58 -15.78 11.01
N HIS A 292 3.27 -15.65 10.79
CA HIS A 292 2.72 -14.68 9.86
C HIS A 292 2.10 -13.48 10.57
N LEU A 293 2.43 -12.28 10.10
CA LEU A 293 1.84 -11.03 10.57
C LEU A 293 0.40 -10.89 10.05
N TYR A 294 0.20 -11.25 8.79
CA TYR A 294 -1.08 -11.24 8.10
C TYR A 294 -1.07 -12.22 6.92
N LEU A 295 -2.27 -12.53 6.43
CA LEU A 295 -2.46 -13.21 5.14
C LEU A 295 -3.26 -12.29 4.22
N HIS A 296 -2.83 -12.16 2.97
CA HIS A 296 -3.56 -11.42 1.94
C HIS A 296 -3.32 -12.02 0.55
N PRO A 297 -4.33 -12.11 -0.34
CA PRO A 297 -5.72 -11.75 -0.10
C PRO A 297 -6.53 -12.92 0.46
N ILE A 298 -7.49 -12.62 1.34
CA ILE A 298 -8.52 -13.51 1.85
C ILE A 298 -9.87 -13.01 1.36
N LYS A 299 -10.34 -13.59 0.25
CA LYS A 299 -11.65 -13.23 -0.34
C LYS A 299 -12.79 -13.76 0.51
N LEU A 300 -13.27 -12.97 1.47
CA LEU A 300 -14.30 -13.37 2.45
C LEU A 300 -15.56 -13.97 1.82
N SER A 301 -15.94 -13.58 0.60
CA SER A 301 -17.06 -14.18 -0.14
C SER A 301 -16.92 -15.68 -0.43
N LYS A 302 -15.74 -16.27 -0.24
CA LYS A 302 -15.45 -17.70 -0.42
C LYS A 302 -15.44 -18.49 0.89
N TRP A 303 -15.66 -17.82 2.02
CA TRP A 303 -15.56 -18.42 3.35
C TRP A 303 -16.93 -18.52 4.01
N LYS A 304 -17.10 -19.52 4.88
CA LYS A 304 -18.17 -19.58 5.87
C LYS A 304 -17.80 -18.67 7.03
N THR A 305 -18.60 -17.64 7.25
CA THR A 305 -18.29 -16.49 8.14
C THR A 305 -19.04 -16.53 9.46
N GLU A 306 -19.53 -17.71 9.86
CA GLU A 306 -20.09 -17.92 11.20
C GLU A 306 -18.91 -17.97 12.19
N LEU A 307 -18.85 -16.99 13.09
CA LEU A 307 -17.76 -16.76 14.04
C LEU A 307 -18.16 -17.07 15.48
#